data_AF-I4VVJ1-F1
#
_entry.id   AF-I4VVJ1-F1
#
_cell.length_a   1.000
_cell.length_b   1.000
_cell.length_c   1.000
_cell.angle_alpha   90.00
_cell.angle_beta   90.00
_cell.angle_gamma   90.00
#
_symmetry.space_group_name_H-M   'P 1'
#
loop_
_entity.id
_entity.type
_entity.pdbx_description
1 polymer ?
#
loop_
_entity_poly.entity_id
_entity_poly.type
_entity_poly.pdbx_seq_one_letter_code
_entity_poly.pdbx_strand_id
1 'polypeptide(L)'
;MHHLAKLLIAVAAISAFVTSAKEVTVSKDLQASMQDIAVHSKVVTVDGSGFTVHTFREDSDPTTLQLVMLAKPSDGAAQVSSDGEVIFLQKDTSSKEEQSLFATAFYLKAKAREAASHTTSAHSST
;
A
#
# COMPACT_ATOMS: atom_id res chain seq x y z
N MET A 1 5.58 1.56 34.00
CA MET A 1 6.46 1.75 32.82
C MET A 1 6.21 0.62 31.82
N HIS A 2 5.07 0.62 31.11
CA HIS A 2 4.69 -0.49 30.19
C HIS A 2 4.11 0.02 28.86
N HIS A 3 4.69 1.08 28.27
CA HIS A 3 4.23 1.59 26.97
C HIS A 3 5.32 1.63 25.88
N LEU A 4 6.54 1.18 26.16
CA LEU A 4 7.66 1.28 25.20
C LEU A 4 7.91 0.02 24.34
N ALA A 5 7.22 -1.10 24.62
CA ALA A 5 7.57 -2.39 23.99
C ALA A 5 6.80 -2.71 22.69
N LYS A 6 5.84 -1.90 22.25
CA LYS A 6 5.03 -2.20 21.05
C LYS A 6 5.42 -1.44 19.77
N LEU A 7 6.40 -0.54 19.82
CA LEU A 7 6.82 0.27 18.67
C LEU A 7 8.01 -0.32 17.87
N LEU A 8 8.56 -1.47 18.26
CA LEU A 8 9.80 -1.99 17.68
C LEU A 8 9.63 -3.11 16.65
N ILE A 9 8.43 -3.67 16.48
CA ILE A 9 8.24 -4.85 15.61
C ILE A 9 8.13 -4.47 14.12
N ALA A 10 7.80 -3.21 13.80
CA ALA A 10 7.66 -2.76 12.40
C ALA A 10 9.00 -2.50 11.68
N VAL A 11 10.11 -2.33 12.41
CA VAL A 11 11.42 -1.96 11.82
C VAL A 11 12.19 -3.18 11.28
N ALA A 12 11.96 -4.37 11.83
CA ALA A 12 12.78 -5.54 11.53
C ALA A 12 12.43 -6.26 10.22
N ALA A 13 11.23 -6.05 9.66
CA ALA A 13 10.80 -6.74 8.44
C ALA A 13 11.41 -6.17 7.15
N ILE A 14 12.03 -4.99 7.20
CA ILE A 14 12.54 -4.29 6.02
C ILE A 14 13.91 -4.82 5.58
N SER A 15 14.64 -5.53 6.46
CA SER A 15 16.04 -5.89 6.21
C SER A 15 16.28 -7.25 5.51
N ALA A 16 15.25 -8.02 5.16
CA ALA A 16 15.43 -9.42 4.71
C ALA A 16 15.17 -9.70 3.22
N PHE A 17 15.00 -8.68 2.37
CA PHE A 17 14.74 -8.88 0.92
C PHE A 17 15.97 -8.63 0.02
N VAL A 18 17.19 -8.81 0.54
CA VAL A 18 18.41 -8.77 -0.28
C VAL A 18 18.97 -10.17 -0.43
N THR A 19 18.35 -11.00 -1.28
CA THR A 19 18.96 -12.11 -2.04
C THR A 19 17.89 -13.01 -2.65
N SER A 20 17.32 -12.64 -3.81
CA SER A 20 16.98 -13.61 -4.86
C SER A 20 16.58 -12.86 -6.15
N ALA A 21 17.37 -13.07 -7.20
CA ALA A 21 17.17 -12.74 -8.61
C ALA A 21 16.01 -11.79 -8.99
N LYS A 22 16.39 -10.60 -9.49
CA LYS A 22 15.56 -9.44 -9.87
C LYS A 22 15.20 -8.54 -8.69
N GLU A 23 16.22 -8.17 -7.91
CA GLU A 23 16.13 -7.04 -6.97
C GLU A 23 15.77 -5.78 -7.75
N VAL A 24 14.50 -5.38 -7.67
CA VAL A 24 14.16 -3.97 -7.77
C VAL A 24 14.92 -3.33 -6.63
N THR A 25 16.09 -2.75 -6.91
CA THR A 25 16.83 -1.97 -5.93
C THR A 25 15.95 -0.77 -5.61
N VAL A 26 15.15 -0.88 -4.55
CA VAL A 26 14.34 0.23 -4.04
C VAL A 26 15.34 1.33 -3.68
N SER A 27 15.25 2.47 -4.38
CA SER A 27 16.13 3.60 -4.10
C SER A 27 15.87 4.09 -2.68
N LYS A 28 16.86 4.76 -2.08
CA LYS A 28 16.68 5.38 -0.76
C LYS A 28 15.53 6.39 -0.76
N ASP A 29 15.33 7.08 -1.87
CA ASP A 29 14.26 8.05 -2.05
C ASP A 29 12.88 7.36 -2.12
N LEU A 30 12.78 6.23 -2.85
CA LEU A 30 11.56 5.44 -2.91
C LEU A 30 11.23 4.84 -1.54
N GLN A 31 12.24 4.37 -0.80
CA GLN A 31 12.07 3.86 0.56
C GLN A 31 11.61 4.97 1.52
N ALA A 32 12.20 6.17 1.44
CA ALA A 32 11.78 7.33 2.23
C ALA A 32 10.34 7.74 1.89
N SER A 33 9.96 7.72 0.61
CA SER A 33 8.59 8.00 0.19
C SER A 33 7.61 6.94 0.68
N MET A 34 7.96 5.66 0.63
CA MET A 34 7.13 4.59 1.19
C MET A 34 6.92 4.79 2.70
N GLN A 35 7.98 5.13 3.43
CA GLN A 35 7.91 5.39 4.87
C GLN A 35 7.06 6.63 5.19
N ASP A 36 7.22 7.70 4.42
CA ASP A 36 6.41 8.92 4.53
C ASP A 36 4.92 8.63 4.32
N ILE A 37 4.60 7.91 3.24
CA ILE A 37 3.22 7.49 2.93
C ILE A 37 2.69 6.59 4.05
N ALA A 38 3.46 5.61 4.53
CA ALA A 38 2.99 4.70 5.58
C ALA A 38 2.68 5.42 6.90
N VAL A 39 3.40 6.50 7.23
CA VAL A 39 3.20 7.29 8.46
C VAL A 39 2.05 8.27 8.32
N HIS A 40 1.88 8.88 7.15
CA HIS A 40 0.93 9.97 6.95
C HIS A 40 -0.38 9.56 6.27
N SER A 41 -0.46 8.36 5.68
CA SER A 41 -1.69 7.87 5.05
C SER A 41 -2.75 7.57 6.10
N LYS A 42 -3.97 8.02 5.82
CA LYS A 42 -5.15 7.64 6.59
C LYS A 42 -5.68 6.31 6.06
N VAL A 43 -5.61 5.26 6.87
CA VAL A 43 -6.25 3.99 6.51
C VAL A 43 -7.75 4.09 6.79
N VAL A 44 -8.57 3.83 5.76
CA VAL A 44 -10.03 3.82 5.85
C VAL A 44 -10.53 2.43 5.52
N THR A 45 -11.21 1.79 6.46
CA THR A 45 -11.84 0.49 6.21
C THR A 45 -13.22 0.68 5.60
N VAL A 46 -13.49 -0.02 4.51
CA VAL A 46 -14.76 0.02 3.79
C VAL A 46 -15.38 -1.38 3.78
N ASP A 47 -16.69 -1.45 4.05
CA ASP A 47 -17.46 -2.68 3.87
C ASP A 47 -17.63 -2.96 2.37
N GLY A 48 -17.09 -4.09 1.91
CA GLY A 48 -17.15 -4.51 0.51
C GLY A 48 -18.46 -5.19 0.12
N SER A 49 -19.47 -5.24 1.01
CA SER A 49 -20.77 -5.84 0.71
C SER A 49 -21.43 -5.21 -0.52
N GLY A 50 -21.63 -6.00 -1.57
CA GLY A 50 -22.23 -5.54 -2.83
C GLY A 50 -21.22 -5.02 -3.87
N PHE A 51 -19.93 -5.00 -3.53
CA PHE A 51 -18.83 -4.65 -4.43
C PHE A 51 -17.96 -5.86 -4.73
N THR A 52 -17.37 -5.88 -5.92
CA THR A 52 -16.28 -6.77 -6.30
C THR A 52 -15.02 -5.95 -6.52
N VAL A 53 -13.88 -6.62 -6.63
CA VAL A 53 -12.61 -5.98 -6.98
C VAL A 53 -12.65 -5.19 -8.30
N HIS A 54 -13.65 -5.44 -9.16
CA HIS A 54 -13.82 -4.75 -10.44
C HIS A 54 -14.89 -3.66 -10.43
N THR A 55 -15.78 -3.64 -9.44
CA THR A 55 -16.87 -2.66 -9.36
C THR A 55 -16.68 -1.62 -8.26
N PHE A 56 -15.71 -1.84 -7.36
CA PHE A 56 -15.35 -0.85 -6.36
C PHE A 56 -14.76 0.39 -7.01
N ARG A 57 -15.16 1.56 -6.49
CA ARG A 57 -14.65 2.87 -6.92
C ARG A 57 -14.03 3.56 -5.73
N GLU A 58 -12.77 3.92 -5.88
CA GLU A 58 -12.00 4.67 -4.88
C GLU A 58 -12.54 6.08 -4.63
N ASP A 59 -12.34 6.57 -3.41
CA ASP A 59 -12.69 7.93 -2.97
C ASP A 59 -11.90 9.08 -3.64
N SER A 60 -10.89 8.77 -4.45
CA SER A 60 -10.02 9.72 -5.16
C SER A 60 -9.20 10.65 -4.25
N ASP A 61 -9.10 10.36 -2.94
CA ASP A 61 -8.26 11.11 -2.01
C ASP A 61 -6.88 10.43 -1.90
N PRO A 62 -5.81 11.02 -2.46
CA PRO A 62 -4.48 10.40 -2.50
C PRO A 62 -3.82 10.28 -1.12
N THR A 63 -4.39 10.91 -0.08
CA THR A 63 -3.91 10.79 1.29
C THR A 63 -4.49 9.58 2.02
N THR A 64 -5.42 8.87 1.39
CA THR A 64 -6.06 7.69 1.95
C THR A 64 -5.44 6.40 1.44
N LEU A 65 -5.59 5.35 2.24
CA LEU A 65 -5.44 3.98 1.82
C LEU A 65 -6.75 3.27 2.18
N GLN A 66 -7.53 2.89 1.16
CA GLN A 66 -8.81 2.23 1.38
C GLN A 66 -8.61 0.73 1.53
N LEU A 67 -9.01 0.18 2.68
CA LEU A 67 -9.03 -1.25 2.93
C LEU A 67 -10.46 -1.77 2.77
N VAL A 68 -10.74 -2.42 1.64
CA VAL A 68 -12.05 -2.98 1.31
C VAL A 68 -12.13 -4.41 1.81
N MET A 69 -13.01 -4.65 2.77
CA MET A 69 -13.27 -5.99 3.30
C MET A 69 -14.27 -6.71 2.40
N LEU A 70 -13.80 -7.66 1.58
CA LEU A 70 -14.67 -8.44 0.69
C LEU A 70 -15.59 -9.35 1.50
N ALA A 71 -16.88 -9.36 1.15
CA ALA A 71 -17.90 -10.08 1.91
C ALA A 71 -17.84 -11.59 1.68
N LYS A 72 -17.47 -12.03 0.47
CA LYS A 72 -17.35 -13.45 0.11
C LYS A 72 -16.19 -13.68 -0.86
N PRO A 73 -15.63 -14.91 -0.91
CA PRO A 73 -14.51 -15.22 -1.81
C PRO A 73 -14.80 -15.00 -3.30
N SER A 74 -16.07 -15.06 -3.72
CA SER A 74 -16.45 -14.81 -5.12
C SER A 74 -16.47 -13.34 -5.53
N ASP A 75 -16.28 -12.40 -4.59
CA ASP A 75 -16.15 -10.97 -4.90
C ASP A 75 -14.74 -10.60 -5.39
N GLY A 76 -13.79 -11.53 -5.30
CA GLY A 76 -12.42 -11.41 -5.78
C GLY A 76 -11.41 -11.91 -4.75
N ALA A 77 -10.15 -12.02 -5.18
CA ALA A 77 -9.03 -12.40 -4.32
C ALA A 77 -8.51 -11.20 -3.53
N ALA A 78 -7.75 -11.47 -2.45
CA ALA A 78 -7.01 -10.41 -1.77
C ALA A 78 -5.95 -9.84 -2.72
N GLN A 79 -5.96 -8.53 -2.93
CA GLN A 79 -5.08 -7.87 -3.89
C GLN A 79 -4.97 -6.37 -3.63
N VAL A 80 -4.03 -5.72 -4.30
CA VAL A 80 -3.86 -4.27 -4.30
C VAL A 80 -4.26 -3.72 -5.68
N SER A 81 -4.91 -2.55 -5.73
CA SER A 81 -5.12 -1.81 -6.96
C SER A 81 -3.80 -1.44 -7.65
N SER A 82 -3.85 -1.14 -8.94
CA SER A 82 -2.65 -0.85 -9.74
C SER A 82 -1.86 0.37 -9.29
N ASP A 83 -2.52 1.33 -8.65
CA ASP A 83 -1.97 2.57 -8.09
C ASP A 83 -1.60 2.46 -6.60
N GLY A 84 -2.02 1.40 -5.93
CA GLY A 84 -1.80 1.22 -4.49
C GLY A 84 -2.78 1.96 -3.59
N GLU A 85 -3.82 2.59 -4.12
CA GLU A 85 -4.82 3.35 -3.35
C GLU A 85 -5.80 2.45 -2.58
N VAL A 86 -6.02 1.22 -3.07
CA VAL A 86 -7.00 0.28 -2.52
C VAL A 86 -6.37 -1.08 -2.25
N ILE A 87 -6.59 -1.62 -1.06
CA ILE A 87 -6.34 -3.02 -0.71
C ILE A 87 -7.68 -3.72 -0.58
N PHE A 88 -7.88 -4.77 -1.36
CA PHE A 88 -8.98 -5.70 -1.20
C PHE A 88 -8.53 -6.85 -0.31
N LEU A 89 -9.27 -7.12 0.76
CA LEU A 89 -8.91 -8.12 1.75
C LEU A 89 -10.05 -9.11 1.96
N GLN A 90 -9.71 -10.39 2.03
CA GLN A 90 -10.64 -11.44 2.44
C GLN A 90 -10.54 -11.66 3.95
N LYS A 91 -11.62 -12.14 4.57
CA LYS A 91 -11.66 -12.37 6.02
C LYS A 91 -10.61 -13.38 6.52
N ASP A 92 -10.22 -14.32 5.66
CA ASP A 92 -9.28 -15.40 5.93
C ASP A 92 -7.85 -15.12 5.43
N THR A 93 -7.59 -13.90 4.93
CA THR A 93 -6.22 -13.49 4.56
C THR A 93 -5.29 -13.59 5.76
N SER A 94 -4.12 -14.22 5.57
CA SER A 94 -3.17 -14.38 6.66
C SER A 94 -2.48 -13.06 7.00
N SER A 95 -2.06 -12.85 8.26
CA SER A 95 -1.37 -11.61 8.65
C SER A 95 -0.06 -11.37 7.87
N LYS A 96 0.61 -12.44 7.41
CA LYS A 96 1.80 -12.31 6.55
C LYS A 96 1.42 -11.75 5.18
N GLU A 97 0.32 -12.22 4.62
CA GLU A 97 -0.19 -11.76 3.33
C GLU A 97 -0.73 -10.34 3.42
N GLU A 98 -1.48 -10.01 4.49
CA GLU A 98 -1.88 -8.63 4.81
C GLU A 98 -0.69 -7.69 4.81
N GLN A 99 0.37 -8.00 5.58
CA GLN A 99 1.58 -7.20 5.63
C GLN A 99 2.22 -7.02 4.26
N SER A 100 2.23 -8.08 3.44
CA SER A 100 2.72 -8.01 2.06
C SER A 100 1.87 -7.06 1.20
N LEU A 101 0.54 -7.12 1.32
CA LEU A 101 -0.38 -6.25 0.57
C LEU A 101 -0.19 -4.78 0.97
N PHE A 102 -0.05 -4.47 2.26
CA PHE A 102 0.26 -3.11 2.72
C PHE A 102 1.61 -2.61 2.17
N ALA A 103 2.65 -3.44 2.21
CA ALA A 103 3.95 -3.08 1.65
C ALA A 103 3.87 -2.81 0.13
N THR A 104 3.12 -3.64 -0.60
CA THR A 104 2.86 -3.44 -2.03
C THR A 104 2.09 -2.15 -2.30
N ALA A 105 1.05 -1.85 -1.54
CA ALA A 105 0.26 -0.62 -1.69
C ALA A 105 1.13 0.64 -1.51
N PHE A 106 1.93 0.70 -0.45
CA PHE A 106 2.83 1.83 -0.23
C PHE A 106 3.91 1.97 -1.30
N TYR A 107 4.43 0.85 -1.78
CA TYR A 107 5.38 0.86 -2.90
C TYR A 107 4.75 1.42 -4.19
N LEU A 108 3.53 1.00 -4.52
CA LEU A 108 2.82 1.49 -5.71
C LEU A 108 2.47 2.97 -5.60
N LYS A 109 1.95 3.43 -4.44
CA LYS A 109 1.69 4.85 -4.19
C LYS A 109 2.97 5.69 -4.28
N ALA A 110 4.08 5.20 -3.73
CA ALA A 110 5.36 5.89 -3.81
C ALA A 110 5.84 6.02 -5.26
N LYS A 111 5.71 4.96 -6.06
CA LYS A 111 6.02 5.00 -7.50
C LYS A 111 5.11 5.96 -8.28
N ALA A 112 3.82 5.99 -7.98
CA ALA A 112 2.89 6.92 -8.61
C ALA A 112 3.27 8.38 -8.29
N ARG A 113 3.66 8.67 -7.04
CA ARG A 113 4.14 9.99 -6.61
C ARG A 113 5.44 10.40 -7.31
N GLU A 114 6.40 9.48 -7.45
CA GLU A 114 7.63 9.74 -8.22
C GLU A 114 7.29 10.08 -9.69
N ALA A 115 6.46 9.27 -10.34
CA ALA A 115 6.06 9.51 -11.73
C ALA A 115 5.38 10.88 -11.91
N ALA A 116 4.45 11.25 -11.03
CA ALA A 116 3.76 12.55 -11.08
C ALA A 116 4.72 13.74 -10.86
N SER A 117 5.74 13.57 -10.01
CA SER A 117 6.75 14.60 -9.74
C SER A 117 7.64 14.86 -10.97
N HIS A 118 7.93 13.81 -11.75
CA HIS A 118 8.69 13.92 -12.99
C HIS A 118 7.89 14.57 -14.12
N THR A 119 6.59 14.29 -14.23
CA THR A 119 5.72 14.93 -15.24
C THR A 119 5.49 16.42 -14.96
N THR A 120 5.44 16.82 -13.68
CA THR A 120 5.20 18.22 -13.30
C THR A 120 6.42 19.12 -13.59
N SER A 121 7.66 18.63 -13.39
CA SER A 121 8.87 19.38 -13.74
C SER A 121 9.05 19.59 -15.25
N ALA A 122 8.55 18.68 -16.08
CA ALA A 122 8.60 18.81 -17.55
C ALA A 122 7.61 19.86 -18.10
N HIS A 123 6.58 20.24 -17.34
CA HIS A 123 5.54 21.18 -17.79
C HIS A 123 5.74 22.62 -17.31
N SER A 124 6.63 22.86 -16.33
CA SER A 124 6.96 24.22 -15.84
C SER A 124 8.08 24.91 -16.64
N SER A 125 8.45 24.38 -17.82
CA SER A 125 9.46 24.93 -18.71
C SER A 125 8.87 25.29 -20.08
N THR A 126 7.88 26.18 -20.11
CA THR A 126 7.42 26.89 -21.32
C THR A 126 7.00 28.29 -20.98
#